data_AF-A0A2N2KD03-F1
#
_entry.id   AF-A0A2N2KD03-F1
#
_cell.length_a   1.000
_cell.length_b   1.000
_cell.length_c   1.000
_cell.angle_alpha   90.00
_cell.angle_beta   90.00
_cell.angle_gamma   90.00
#
_symmetry.space_group_name_H-M   'P 1'
#
loop_
_entity.id
_entity.type
_entity.pdbx_description
1 polymer ?
#
loop_
_entity_poly.entity_id
_entity_poly.type
_entity_poly.pdbx_seq_one_letter_code
_entity_poly.pdbx_strand_id
1 'polypeptide(L)'
;MGKIIEFHSKTKDGLITASPLEFRRATWESAYFLQMLKSQSEKLEQHRKEVQEKGGEGVWHLPPHYVLRGGLGCTIAGLYRHRENEEKMRDVYYLAGLVDCMVNQVNPVLRTGLIHGLYQKVMTLRTILGVNWYGPIDQVLFPLDIQFYNELEYRQVLTETKEMSLLYRVIREGTDEMFDILSLEYCFYAPGRISL
;
A
#
# COMPACT_ATOMS: atom_id res chain seq x y z
N MET A 1 -31.02 29.39 -19.92
CA MET A 1 -30.22 29.68 -18.71
C MET A 1 -29.54 28.38 -18.30
N GLY A 2 -28.22 28.28 -18.45
CA GLY A 2 -27.47 27.06 -18.19
C GLY A 2 -27.41 26.76 -16.69
N LYS A 3 -27.78 25.54 -16.30
CA LYS A 3 -27.57 25.04 -14.93
C LYS A 3 -26.07 24.99 -14.68
N ILE A 4 -25.58 25.83 -13.78
CA ILE A 4 -24.24 25.74 -13.23
C ILE A 4 -24.22 24.45 -12.41
N ILE A 5 -23.39 23.49 -12.82
CA ILE A 5 -23.07 22.32 -12.00
C ILE A 5 -22.09 22.81 -10.95
N GLU A 6 -22.56 22.94 -9.71
CA GLU A 6 -21.68 23.15 -8.56
C GLU A 6 -20.80 21.92 -8.40
N PHE A 7 -19.51 22.05 -8.73
CA PHE A 7 -18.53 21.03 -8.40
C PHE A 7 -18.46 20.92 -6.87
N HIS A 8 -18.67 19.68 -6.43
CA HIS A 8 -18.80 19.25 -5.04
C HIS A 8 -17.93 20.00 -4.02
N SER A 9 -18.60 20.33 -2.92
CA SER A 9 -18.09 20.82 -1.63
C SER A 9 -16.64 20.46 -1.32
N LYS A 10 -15.88 21.48 -0.89
CA LYS A 10 -14.57 21.41 -0.22
C LYS A 10 -14.50 20.23 0.76
N THR A 11 -14.02 19.08 0.33
CA THR A 11 -13.56 18.03 1.24
C THR A 11 -12.31 18.57 1.93
N LYS A 12 -12.26 18.45 3.26
CA LYS A 12 -11.09 18.81 4.07
C LYS A 12 -9.83 18.25 3.42
N ASP A 13 -8.90 19.13 3.05
CA ASP A 13 -7.49 18.80 2.78
C ASP A 13 -7.22 17.69 1.73
N GLY A 14 -8.14 17.47 0.77
CA GLY A 14 -7.96 16.45 -0.28
C GLY A 14 -8.05 15.00 0.21
N LEU A 15 -8.59 14.76 1.41
CA LEU A 15 -8.85 13.41 1.94
C LEU A 15 -9.82 12.64 1.04
N ILE A 16 -9.45 11.41 0.67
CA ILE A 16 -10.26 10.48 -0.13
C ILE A 16 -10.99 9.52 0.81
N THR A 17 -10.23 8.87 1.71
CA THR A 17 -10.77 8.08 2.82
C THR A 17 -9.81 8.15 4.01
N ALA A 18 -10.35 8.11 5.23
CA ALA A 18 -9.58 8.09 6.47
C ALA A 18 -9.31 6.67 7.00
N SER A 19 -10.07 5.68 6.53
CA SER A 19 -10.06 4.32 7.06
C SER A 19 -10.52 3.34 5.95
N PRO A 20 -9.95 2.13 5.88
CA PRO A 20 -8.98 1.55 6.81
C PRO A 20 -7.56 2.07 6.63
N LEU A 21 -7.14 2.38 5.39
CA LEU A 21 -5.90 3.13 5.14
C LEU A 21 -6.26 4.56 4.75
N GLU A 22 -5.48 5.52 5.24
CA GLU A 22 -5.70 6.92 4.92
C GLU A 22 -5.21 7.23 3.51
N PHE A 23 -6.13 7.55 2.60
CA PHE A 23 -5.81 7.99 1.24
C PHE A 23 -6.11 9.47 1.08
N ARG A 24 -5.17 10.22 0.51
CA ARG A 24 -5.27 11.64 0.19
C ARG A 24 -5.00 11.88 -1.28
N ARG A 25 -5.48 12.99 -1.82
CA ARG A 25 -5.18 13.42 -3.19
C ARG A 25 -3.96 14.32 -3.18
N ALA A 26 -2.94 13.95 -3.94
CA ALA A 26 -1.80 14.82 -4.20
C ALA A 26 -2.26 16.06 -4.97
N THR A 27 -1.80 17.24 -4.55
CA THR A 27 -1.99 18.50 -5.29
C THR A 27 -0.75 18.96 -6.03
N TRP A 28 0.30 18.14 -6.02
CA TRP A 28 1.49 18.29 -6.84
C TRP A 28 1.45 17.29 -7.99
N GLU A 29 2.23 17.55 -9.02
CA GLU A 29 2.41 16.60 -10.11
C GLU A 29 3.17 15.37 -9.59
N SER A 30 2.48 14.24 -9.57
CA SER A 30 3.06 12.93 -9.34
C SER A 30 2.39 11.92 -10.25
N ALA A 31 3.19 11.06 -10.87
CA ALA A 31 2.70 9.92 -11.64
C ALA A 31 2.43 8.69 -10.77
N TYR A 32 2.88 8.71 -9.51
CA TYR A 32 2.88 7.54 -8.62
C TYR A 32 2.23 7.87 -7.28
N PHE A 33 1.75 6.83 -6.61
CA PHE A 33 1.35 6.93 -5.21
C PHE A 33 2.57 7.21 -4.33
N LEU A 34 2.38 8.03 -3.30
CA LEU A 34 3.39 8.23 -2.25
C LEU A 34 2.89 7.64 -0.94
N GLN A 35 3.75 6.95 -0.21
CA GLN A 35 3.52 6.58 1.19
C GLN A 35 4.29 7.54 2.08
N MET A 36 3.64 8.06 3.11
CA MET A 36 4.21 9.05 4.03
C MET A 36 3.71 8.79 5.45
N LEU A 37 4.57 9.01 6.45
CA LEU A 37 4.14 8.99 7.84
C LEU A 37 3.08 10.06 8.08
N LYS A 38 2.05 9.73 8.86
CA LYS A 38 0.98 10.69 9.20
C LYS A 38 1.54 11.95 9.88
N SER A 39 2.53 11.80 10.76
CA SER A 39 3.22 12.94 11.40
C SER A 39 3.93 13.87 10.41
N GLN A 40 4.33 13.38 9.24
CA GLN A 40 4.92 14.19 8.17
C GLN A 40 3.84 14.79 7.27
N SER A 41 2.78 14.03 7.00
CA SER A 41 1.58 14.48 6.29
C SER A 41 0.90 15.64 7.01
N GLU A 42 0.78 15.59 8.35
CA GLU A 42 0.24 16.68 9.15
C GLU A 42 1.02 17.99 8.96
N LYS A 43 2.36 17.92 8.99
CA LYS A 43 3.23 19.08 8.74
C LYS A 43 3.05 19.60 7.31
N LEU A 44 2.92 18.70 6.34
CA LEU A 44 2.69 19.06 4.95
C LEU A 44 1.36 19.79 4.76
N GLU A 45 0.27 19.27 5.34
CA GLU A 45 -1.05 19.89 5.23
C GLU A 45 -1.13 21.20 6.03
N GLN A 46 -0.42 21.33 7.15
CA GLN A 46 -0.28 22.61 7.86
C GLN A 46 0.44 23.65 6.99
N HIS A 47 1.59 23.30 6.43
CA HIS A 47 2.33 24.19 5.54
C HIS A 47 1.50 24.60 4.31
N ARG A 48 0.74 23.66 3.75
CA ARG A 48 -0.17 23.91 2.63
C ARG A 48 -1.25 24.95 2.98
N LYS A 49 -1.84 24.85 4.18
CA LYS A 49 -2.82 25.86 4.65
C LYS A 49 -2.18 27.23 4.73
N GLU A 50 -0.97 27.34 5.29
CA GLU A 50 -0.24 28.61 5.37
C GLU A 50 0.07 29.22 4.00
N VAL A 51 0.45 28.39 3.01
CA VAL A 51 0.71 28.86 1.63
C VAL A 51 -0.59 29.34 0.97
N GLN A 52 -1.69 28.61 1.15
CA GLN A 52 -2.99 28.99 0.61
C GLN A 52 -3.52 30.28 1.22
N GLU A 53 -3.35 30.48 2.54
CA GLU A 53 -3.71 31.72 3.23
C GLU A 53 -2.92 32.93 2.71
N LYS A 54 -1.69 32.71 2.24
CA LYS A 54 -0.84 33.74 1.61
C LYS A 54 -1.13 33.93 0.11
N GLY A 55 -2.13 33.24 -0.45
CA GLY A 55 -2.51 33.31 -1.86
C GLY A 55 -1.55 32.58 -2.81
N GLY A 56 -0.66 31.74 -2.28
CA GLY A 56 0.20 30.86 -3.08
C GLY A 56 -0.49 29.54 -3.43
N GLU A 57 0.14 28.80 -4.35
CA GLU A 57 -0.29 27.44 -4.72
C GLU A 57 0.84 26.42 -4.50
N GLY A 58 0.43 25.18 -4.18
CA GLY A 58 1.34 24.04 -4.09
C GLY A 58 2.05 23.89 -2.75
N VAL A 59 3.01 22.96 -2.74
CA VAL A 59 3.92 22.69 -1.63
C VAL A 59 5.35 22.83 -2.15
N TRP A 60 6.20 23.57 -1.42
CA TRP A 60 7.55 23.86 -1.89
C TRP A 60 8.49 22.67 -1.77
N HIS A 61 8.26 21.80 -0.79
CA HIS A 61 9.10 20.64 -0.48
C HIS A 61 8.21 19.51 0.02
N LEU A 62 8.45 18.28 -0.47
CA LEU A 62 7.80 17.10 0.10
C LEU A 62 8.63 16.58 1.28
N PRO A 63 7.99 16.28 2.43
CA PRO A 63 8.64 15.56 3.52
C PRO A 63 9.18 14.20 3.09
N PRO A 64 10.02 13.54 3.91
CA PRO A 64 10.45 12.16 3.64
C PRO A 64 9.27 11.24 3.33
N HIS A 65 9.37 10.54 2.20
CA HIS A 65 8.30 9.69 1.68
C HIS A 65 8.87 8.56 0.82
N TYR A 66 8.06 7.52 0.62
CA TYR A 66 8.34 6.45 -0.32
C TYR A 66 7.52 6.62 -1.58
N VAL A 67 8.16 6.54 -2.74
CA VAL A 67 7.47 6.56 -4.03
C VAL A 67 7.13 5.12 -4.41
N LEU A 68 5.84 4.81 -4.51
CA LEU A 68 5.36 3.45 -4.77
C LEU A 68 5.32 3.18 -6.28
N ARG A 69 6.41 2.59 -6.79
CA ARG A 69 6.59 2.20 -8.21
C ARG A 69 6.66 0.68 -8.36
N GLY A 70 6.64 0.19 -9.59
CA GLY A 70 6.82 -1.23 -9.89
C GLY A 70 5.83 -2.11 -9.12
N GLY A 71 6.36 -3.08 -8.37
CA GLY A 71 5.53 -3.99 -7.61
C GLY A 71 4.72 -3.31 -6.49
N LEU A 72 5.31 -2.34 -5.80
CA LEU A 72 4.62 -1.51 -4.80
C LEU A 72 3.46 -0.73 -5.40
N GLY A 73 3.69 -0.18 -6.61
CA GLY A 73 2.67 0.54 -7.38
C GLY A 73 1.46 -0.34 -7.71
N CYS A 74 1.69 -1.61 -8.04
CA CYS A 74 0.63 -2.57 -8.30
C CYS A 74 -0.14 -2.92 -7.01
N THR A 75 0.57 -3.12 -5.89
CA THR A 75 -0.04 -3.39 -4.58
C THR A 75 -0.94 -2.24 -4.13
N ILE A 76 -0.44 -0.99 -4.18
CA ILE A 76 -1.23 0.17 -3.75
C ILE A 76 -2.42 0.45 -4.66
N ALA A 77 -2.30 0.20 -5.98
CA ALA A 77 -3.44 0.30 -6.89
C ALA A 77 -4.53 -0.74 -6.54
N GLY A 78 -4.12 -1.95 -6.15
CA GLY A 78 -5.02 -2.99 -5.65
C GLY A 78 -5.76 -2.56 -4.38
N LEU A 79 -5.02 -2.06 -3.39
CA LEU A 79 -5.60 -1.55 -2.14
C LEU A 79 -6.52 -0.35 -2.38
N TYR A 80 -6.09 0.61 -3.20
CA TYR A 80 -6.88 1.79 -3.53
C TYR A 80 -8.19 1.46 -4.24
N ARG A 81 -8.22 0.41 -5.07
CA ARG A 81 -9.45 -0.08 -5.70
C ARG A 81 -10.47 -0.56 -4.67
N HIS A 82 -10.01 -1.20 -3.61
CA HIS A 82 -10.85 -1.74 -2.52
C HIS A 82 -10.86 -0.84 -1.28
N ARG A 83 -10.49 0.44 -1.39
CA ARG A 83 -10.29 1.39 -0.26
C ARG A 83 -11.45 1.57 0.72
N GLU A 84 -12.65 1.11 0.36
CA GLU A 84 -13.84 1.15 1.21
C GLU A 84 -14.16 -0.23 1.86
N ASN A 85 -13.31 -1.23 1.66
CA ASN A 85 -13.50 -2.60 2.14
C ASN A 85 -12.18 -3.15 2.71
N GLU A 86 -12.08 -3.11 4.04
CA GLU A 86 -10.89 -3.54 4.77
C GLU A 86 -10.54 -5.01 4.57
N GLU A 87 -11.54 -5.90 4.60
CA GLU A 87 -11.33 -7.34 4.40
C GLU A 87 -10.62 -7.61 3.06
N LYS A 88 -11.11 -7.00 1.98
CA LYS A 88 -10.48 -7.11 0.66
C LYS A 88 -9.11 -6.47 0.60
N MET A 89 -8.89 -5.37 1.32
CA MET A 89 -7.58 -4.73 1.38
C MET A 89 -6.56 -5.63 2.10
N ARG A 90 -6.94 -6.23 3.22
CA ARG A 90 -6.12 -7.23 3.91
C ARG A 90 -5.84 -8.43 3.02
N ASP A 91 -6.81 -8.91 2.26
CA ASP A 91 -6.60 -9.99 1.29
C ASP A 91 -5.65 -9.61 0.16
N VAL A 92 -5.70 -8.37 -0.33
CA VAL A 92 -4.74 -7.84 -1.31
C VAL A 92 -3.33 -7.79 -0.71
N TYR A 93 -3.21 -7.36 0.54
CA TYR A 93 -1.91 -7.25 1.19
C TYR A 93 -1.33 -8.63 1.57
N TYR A 94 -2.19 -9.57 1.98
CA TYR A 94 -1.85 -10.97 2.15
C TYR A 94 -1.36 -11.60 0.83
N LEU A 95 -2.04 -11.32 -0.28
CA LEU A 95 -1.59 -11.74 -1.61
C LEU A 95 -0.20 -11.18 -1.93
N ALA A 96 0.09 -9.93 -1.58
CA ALA A 96 1.43 -9.37 -1.72
C ALA A 96 2.46 -10.14 -0.87
N GLY A 97 2.13 -10.53 0.36
CA GLY A 97 3.01 -11.37 1.19
C GLY A 97 3.27 -12.76 0.61
N LEU A 98 2.26 -13.38 -0.01
CA LEU A 98 2.44 -14.66 -0.73
C LEU A 98 3.38 -14.49 -1.94
N VAL A 99 3.20 -13.42 -2.71
CA VAL A 99 4.06 -13.09 -3.87
C VAL A 99 5.49 -12.80 -3.41
N ASP A 100 5.67 -12.03 -2.35
CA ASP A 100 6.98 -11.73 -1.77
C ASP A 100 7.72 -13.00 -1.38
N CYS A 101 7.03 -13.91 -0.67
CA CYS A 101 7.59 -15.20 -0.27
C CYS A 101 8.03 -16.05 -1.48
N MET A 102 7.24 -16.04 -2.56
CA MET A 102 7.58 -16.73 -3.82
C MET A 102 8.79 -16.13 -4.53
N VAL A 103 8.82 -14.80 -4.68
CA VAL A 103 9.85 -14.07 -5.42
C VAL A 103 11.19 -14.12 -4.70
N ASN A 104 11.18 -13.85 -3.40
CA ASN A 104 12.39 -13.80 -2.58
C ASN A 104 12.85 -15.19 -2.12
N GLN A 105 12.10 -16.25 -2.45
CA GLN A 105 12.38 -17.65 -2.06
C GLN A 105 12.78 -17.82 -0.59
N VAL A 106 12.13 -17.05 0.29
CA VAL A 106 12.54 -16.95 1.71
C VAL A 106 12.43 -18.30 2.41
N ASN A 107 11.50 -19.17 1.97
CA ASN A 107 11.22 -20.43 2.64
C ASN A 107 11.74 -21.67 1.85
N PRO A 108 12.53 -22.57 2.49
CA PRO A 108 13.02 -23.82 1.86
C PRO A 108 11.94 -24.78 1.35
N VAL A 109 10.75 -24.79 1.95
CA VAL A 109 9.59 -25.62 1.54
C VAL A 109 9.18 -25.30 0.11
N LEU A 110 9.43 -24.08 -0.37
CA LEU A 110 9.15 -23.67 -1.75
C LEU A 110 10.10 -24.31 -2.78
N ARG A 111 11.19 -24.94 -2.34
CA ARG A 111 12.09 -25.73 -3.22
C ARG A 111 11.58 -27.16 -3.44
N THR A 112 10.42 -27.51 -2.87
CA THR A 112 9.76 -28.81 -3.05
C THR A 112 8.62 -28.71 -4.08
N GLY A 113 7.99 -29.84 -4.43
CA GLY A 113 6.81 -29.87 -5.29
C GLY A 113 5.60 -29.08 -4.76
N LEU A 114 5.64 -28.61 -3.50
CA LEU A 114 4.58 -27.83 -2.87
C LEU A 114 4.47 -26.40 -3.41
N ILE A 115 5.46 -25.90 -4.16
CA ILE A 115 5.39 -24.59 -4.82
C ILE A 115 4.20 -24.46 -5.77
N HIS A 116 3.77 -25.58 -6.37
CA HIS A 116 2.63 -25.58 -7.28
C HIS A 116 1.33 -25.17 -6.58
N GLY A 117 1.11 -25.63 -5.35
CA GLY A 117 -0.08 -25.28 -4.56
C GLY A 117 -0.10 -23.79 -4.19
N LEU A 118 1.07 -23.23 -3.82
CA LEU A 118 1.20 -21.79 -3.57
C LEU A 118 0.95 -20.97 -4.84
N TYR A 119 1.51 -21.39 -5.99
CA TYR A 119 1.27 -20.73 -7.27
C TYR A 119 -0.22 -20.70 -7.63
N GLN A 120 -0.91 -21.84 -7.52
CA GLN A 120 -2.35 -21.92 -7.77
C GLN A 120 -3.12 -20.96 -6.86
N LYS A 121 -2.82 -20.95 -5.55
CA LYS A 121 -3.45 -20.05 -4.59
C LYS A 121 -3.25 -18.58 -4.96
N VAL A 122 -2.03 -18.19 -5.34
CA VAL A 122 -1.73 -16.83 -5.81
C VAL A 122 -2.52 -16.49 -7.06
N MET A 123 -2.57 -17.38 -8.06
CA MET A 123 -3.33 -17.12 -9.30
C MET A 123 -4.84 -16.98 -9.06
N THR A 124 -5.40 -17.78 -8.16
CA THR A 124 -6.81 -17.67 -7.75
C THR A 124 -7.07 -16.33 -7.07
N LEU A 125 -6.30 -15.96 -6.04
CA LEU A 125 -6.48 -14.71 -5.31
C LEU A 125 -6.27 -13.48 -6.21
N ARG A 126 -5.25 -13.52 -7.06
CA ARG A 126 -4.97 -12.49 -8.07
C ARG A 126 -6.19 -12.23 -8.96
N THR A 127 -6.87 -13.29 -9.39
CA THR A 127 -8.08 -13.21 -10.23
C THR A 127 -9.27 -12.64 -9.45
N ILE A 128 -9.51 -13.13 -8.23
CA ILE A 128 -10.63 -12.70 -7.37
C ILE A 128 -10.49 -11.22 -7.00
N LEU A 129 -9.28 -10.78 -6.64
CA LEU A 129 -9.00 -9.42 -6.15
C LEU A 129 -8.74 -8.42 -7.29
N GLY A 130 -8.51 -8.89 -8.52
CA GLY A 130 -8.23 -8.06 -9.69
C GLY A 130 -6.89 -7.33 -9.60
N VAL A 131 -5.91 -7.89 -8.89
CA VAL A 131 -4.57 -7.31 -8.75
C VAL A 131 -3.64 -7.99 -9.73
N ASN A 132 -2.82 -7.24 -10.47
CA ASN A 132 -1.84 -7.82 -11.38
C ASN A 132 -0.52 -7.09 -11.19
N TRP A 133 0.54 -7.84 -10.89
CA TRP A 133 1.91 -7.32 -10.90
C TRP A 133 2.47 -7.46 -12.31
N TYR A 134 2.85 -6.34 -12.92
CA TYR A 134 3.47 -6.30 -14.25
C TYR A 134 4.94 -5.89 -14.14
N GLY A 135 5.81 -6.51 -14.92
CA GLY A 135 7.24 -6.21 -14.95
C GLY A 135 8.05 -6.97 -13.88
N PRO A 136 9.32 -6.59 -13.65
CA PRO A 136 10.15 -7.18 -12.61
C PRO A 136 9.49 -6.96 -11.24
N ILE A 137 9.24 -8.06 -10.53
CA ILE A 137 8.71 -8.02 -9.16
C ILE A 137 9.92 -8.03 -8.24
N ASP A 138 10.33 -6.86 -7.79
CA ASP A 138 11.44 -6.65 -6.85
C ASP A 138 10.92 -6.48 -5.42
N GLN A 139 9.89 -5.66 -5.24
CA GLN A 139 9.27 -5.38 -3.95
C GLN A 139 7.75 -5.22 -4.09
N VAL A 140 6.99 -5.91 -3.24
CA VAL A 140 5.51 -5.88 -3.26
C VAL A 140 4.88 -5.54 -1.91
N LEU A 141 5.62 -5.75 -0.81
CA LEU A 141 5.27 -5.31 0.52
C LEU A 141 5.77 -3.88 0.74
N PHE A 142 4.95 -3.04 1.37
CA PHE A 142 5.30 -1.66 1.59
C PHE A 142 6.45 -1.53 2.59
N PRO A 143 7.36 -0.55 2.37
CA PRO A 143 8.41 -0.26 3.33
C PRO A 143 7.81 0.20 4.66
N LEU A 144 8.33 -0.31 5.76
CA LEU A 144 8.01 0.12 7.12
C LEU A 144 9.29 0.59 7.80
N ASP A 145 9.21 1.66 8.58
CA ASP A 145 10.34 2.11 9.37
C ASP A 145 10.64 1.06 10.45
N ILE A 146 11.93 0.78 10.68
CA ILE A 146 12.40 -0.26 11.61
C ILE A 146 11.89 -0.10 13.06
N GLN A 147 11.51 1.13 13.43
CA GLN A 147 10.91 1.42 14.73
C GLN A 147 9.49 0.86 14.89
N PHE A 148 8.79 0.59 13.78
CA PHE A 148 7.42 0.07 13.79
C PHE A 148 7.37 -1.42 13.51
N TYR A 149 8.28 -1.95 12.67
CA TYR A 149 8.25 -3.36 12.29
C TYR A 149 9.64 -3.96 12.08
N ASN A 150 9.86 -5.14 12.65
CA ASN A 150 11.10 -5.89 12.50
C ASN A 150 11.02 -6.86 11.31
N GLU A 151 11.33 -6.36 10.11
CA GLU A 151 11.29 -7.18 8.89
C GLU A 151 12.26 -8.38 8.93
N LEU A 152 13.39 -8.23 9.64
CA LEU A 152 14.39 -9.30 9.76
C LEU A 152 13.84 -10.49 10.55
N GLU A 153 13.17 -10.23 11.67
CA GLU A 153 12.54 -11.25 12.49
C GLU A 153 11.40 -11.94 11.72
N TYR A 154 10.57 -11.18 11.03
CA TYR A 154 9.54 -11.76 10.15
C TYR A 154 10.14 -12.71 9.10
N ARG A 155 11.23 -12.31 8.42
CA ARG A 155 11.93 -13.16 7.45
C ARG A 155 12.54 -14.41 8.09
N GLN A 156 13.02 -14.32 9.32
CA GLN A 156 13.54 -15.47 10.07
C GLN A 156 12.42 -16.49 10.36
N VAL A 157 11.28 -16.04 10.89
CA VAL A 157 10.12 -16.92 11.16
C VAL A 157 9.62 -17.59 9.87
N LEU A 158 9.56 -16.83 8.77
CA LEU A 158 9.25 -17.40 7.46
C LEU A 158 10.24 -18.49 7.04
N THR A 159 11.54 -18.29 7.26
CA THR A 159 12.58 -19.25 6.86
C THR A 159 12.52 -20.55 7.68
N GLU A 160 12.22 -20.43 8.97
CA GLU A 160 12.19 -21.57 9.91
C GLU A 160 10.96 -22.48 9.75
N THR A 161 9.91 -21.96 9.12
CA THR A 161 8.66 -22.68 8.92
C THR A 161 8.83 -23.85 7.94
N LYS A 162 8.51 -25.07 8.36
CA LYS A 162 8.71 -26.31 7.55
C LYS A 162 7.43 -26.92 6.99
N GLU A 163 6.28 -26.34 7.31
CA GLU A 163 4.97 -26.82 6.88
C GLU A 163 4.24 -25.75 6.08
N MET A 164 3.60 -26.13 4.98
CA MET A 164 2.90 -25.18 4.10
C MET A 164 1.69 -24.52 4.77
N SER A 165 0.95 -25.25 5.61
CA SER A 165 -0.20 -24.69 6.34
C SER A 165 0.24 -23.58 7.30
N LEU A 166 1.33 -23.85 8.02
CA LEU A 166 1.97 -22.91 8.94
C LEU A 166 2.54 -21.70 8.16
N LEU A 167 3.14 -21.93 7.00
CA LEU A 167 3.66 -20.84 6.16
C LEU A 167 2.55 -19.87 5.76
N TYR A 168 1.40 -20.39 5.32
CA TYR A 168 0.25 -19.52 5.00
C TYR A 168 -0.24 -18.73 6.20
N ARG A 169 -0.22 -19.33 7.39
CA ARG A 169 -0.64 -18.67 8.63
C ARG A 169 0.33 -17.57 9.02
N VAL A 170 1.64 -17.85 9.04
CA VAL A 170 2.69 -16.87 9.37
C VAL A 170 2.66 -15.68 8.40
N ILE A 171 2.49 -15.93 7.09
CA ILE A 171 2.35 -14.85 6.11
C ILE A 171 1.10 -14.02 6.40
N ARG A 172 -0.03 -14.66 6.76
CA ARG A 172 -1.26 -13.95 7.07
C ARG A 172 -1.11 -13.06 8.30
N GLU A 173 -0.62 -13.64 9.40
CA GLU A 173 -0.40 -12.92 10.66
C GLU A 173 0.56 -11.74 10.46
N GLY A 174 1.70 -11.95 9.80
CA GLY A 174 2.66 -10.87 9.55
C GLY A 174 2.13 -9.78 8.62
N THR A 175 1.38 -10.14 7.56
CA THR A 175 0.78 -9.13 6.69
C THR A 175 -0.38 -8.38 7.35
N ASP A 176 -1.14 -9.01 8.25
CA ASP A 176 -2.17 -8.35 9.05
C ASP A 176 -1.54 -7.34 10.03
N GLU A 177 -0.45 -7.70 10.71
CA GLU A 177 0.30 -6.78 11.58
C GLU A 177 0.87 -5.60 10.80
N MET A 178 1.54 -5.86 9.66
CA MET A 178 2.02 -4.80 8.78
C MET A 178 0.88 -3.89 8.31
N PHE A 179 -0.29 -4.45 7.99
CA PHE A 179 -1.46 -3.67 7.59
C PHE A 179 -1.95 -2.76 8.72
N ASP A 180 -1.98 -3.27 9.95
CA ASP A 180 -2.34 -2.49 11.13
C ASP A 180 -1.38 -1.31 11.33
N ILE A 181 -0.06 -1.55 11.22
CA ILE A 181 0.95 -0.48 11.28
C ILE A 181 0.73 0.55 10.17
N LEU A 182 0.49 0.11 8.94
CA LEU A 182 0.20 1.01 7.82
C LEU A 182 -1.05 1.87 8.08
N SER A 183 -2.09 1.27 8.65
CA SER A 183 -3.34 1.96 8.99
C SER A 183 -3.16 3.00 10.08
N LEU A 184 -2.28 2.73 11.04
CA LEU A 184 -2.05 3.59 12.20
C LEU A 184 -1.09 4.72 11.86
N GLU A 185 0.07 4.41 11.28
CA GLU A 185 1.23 5.32 11.20
C GLU A 185 1.40 5.99 9.84
N TYR A 186 0.81 5.43 8.77
CA TYR A 186 1.04 5.90 7.41
C TYR A 186 -0.24 6.43 6.74
N CYS A 187 -0.02 7.29 5.73
CA CYS A 187 -1.02 7.71 4.78
C CYS A 187 -0.46 7.62 3.36
N PHE A 188 -1.36 7.60 2.38
CA PHE A 188 -1.03 7.42 0.98
C PHE A 188 -1.58 8.58 0.15
N TYR A 189 -0.72 9.24 -0.61
CA TYR A 189 -1.13 10.26 -1.57
C TYR A 189 -1.31 9.66 -2.95
N ALA A 190 -2.55 9.64 -3.43
CA ALA A 190 -2.91 9.24 -4.79
C ALA A 190 -2.51 10.33 -5.79
N PRO A 191 -1.98 9.96 -6.97
CA PRO A 191 -1.60 10.92 -8.00
C PRO A 191 -2.83 11.68 -8.52
N GLY A 192 -2.64 12.97 -8.86
CA GLY A 192 -3.73 13.85 -9.31
C GLY A 192 -4.39 13.40 -10.63
N ARG A 193 -3.63 12.70 -11.49
CA ARG A 193 -4.13 11.98 -12.66
C ARG A 193 -3.95 10.49 -12.43
N ILE A 194 -5.04 9.82 -12.08
CA ILE A 194 -5.06 8.36 -11.99
C ILE A 194 -5.31 7.82 -13.42
N SER A 195 -4.26 7.38 -14.11
CA SER A 195 -4.42 6.49 -15.25
C SER A 195 -4.52 5.07 -14.72
N LEU A 196 -5.75 4.61 -14.44
CA LEU A 196 -6.06 3.20 -14.17
C LEU A 196 -6.21 2.43 -15.48
#